data_AF-A0ABD0L067-F1
#
_entry.id   AF-A0ABD0L067-F1
#
_cell.length_a   1.000
_cell.length_b   1.000
_cell.length_c   1.000
_cell.angle_alpha   90.00
_cell.angle_beta   90.00
_cell.angle_gamma   90.00
#
_symmetry.space_group_name_H-M   'P 1'
#
loop_
_entity.id
_entity.type
_entity.pdbx_description
1 polymer ?
#
loop_
_entity_poly.entity_id
_entity_poly.type
_entity_poly.pdbx_seq_one_letter_code
_entity_poly.pdbx_strand_id
1 'polypeptide(L)'
;MNNYFTVSRDKYAGRLKECWMKNTLYWYKEYTNKYQCDDEVRRRRWNWIGHVLRREPSDDCAVALGWTPEGRRKRGRPKTTWRRMVEIERNGAGWSAWNAARRAASDRKRWKQGVQALCASWRGEN
;
A
#
# COMPACT_ATOMS: atom_id res chain seq x y z
N MET A 1 -21.21 -42.50 48.89
CA MET A 1 -21.38 -41.71 47.66
C MET A 1 -20.01 -41.22 47.22
N ASN A 2 -19.61 -41.65 46.02
CA ASN A 2 -18.54 -41.18 45.14
C ASN A 2 -17.13 -40.89 45.70
N ASN A 3 -16.24 -41.86 45.39
CA ASN A 3 -14.86 -41.68 44.98
C ASN A 3 -14.69 -40.48 44.02
N TYR A 4 -13.51 -39.88 43.94
CA TYR A 4 -12.56 -40.05 42.84
C TYR A 4 -11.39 -39.05 42.96
N PHE A 5 -10.22 -39.59 43.33
CA PHE A 5 -8.86 -39.27 42.86
C PHE A 5 -8.28 -37.84 43.01
N THR A 6 -7.29 -37.77 43.91
CA THR A 6 -6.13 -36.87 43.85
C THR A 6 -5.24 -37.19 42.65
N VAL A 7 -4.91 -36.22 41.78
CA VAL A 7 -3.68 -36.28 40.97
C VAL A 7 -3.05 -34.88 40.84
N SER A 8 -1.93 -34.72 41.56
CA SER A 8 -0.67 -34.08 41.15
C SER A 8 -0.74 -32.76 40.35
N ARG A 9 -0.52 -31.64 41.07
CA ARG A 9 0.01 -30.38 40.54
C ARG A 9 1.48 -30.61 40.15
N ASP A 10 1.76 -30.88 38.88
CA ASP A 10 3.03 -30.53 38.24
C ASP A 10 3.00 -30.87 36.74
N LYS A 11 3.13 -29.84 35.88
CA LYS A 11 3.87 -29.83 34.57
C LYS A 11 3.40 -28.84 33.51
N TYR A 12 2.25 -28.17 33.65
CA TYR A 12 1.62 -27.52 32.47
C TYR A 12 1.68 -25.98 32.40
N ALA A 13 2.24 -25.30 33.40
CA ALA A 13 2.18 -23.83 33.47
C ALA A 13 3.08 -23.08 32.47
N GLY A 14 4.11 -23.73 31.91
CA GLY A 14 5.06 -23.09 30.98
C GLY A 14 4.65 -23.12 29.50
N ARG A 15 3.83 -24.10 29.07
CA ARG A 15 3.57 -24.37 27.65
C ARG A 15 2.34 -23.63 27.09
N LEU A 16 1.42 -23.22 27.97
CA LEU A 16 0.16 -22.57 27.58
C LEU A 16 0.32 -21.09 27.25
N LYS A 17 1.28 -20.37 27.84
CA LYS A 17 1.52 -18.95 27.52
C LYS A 17 2.11 -18.76 26.12
N GLU A 18 2.97 -19.66 25.66
CA GLU A 18 3.54 -19.60 24.31
C GLU A 18 2.54 -20.00 23.21
N CYS A 19 1.69 -21.01 23.45
CA CYS A 19 0.68 -21.43 22.48
C CYS A 19 -0.42 -20.37 22.28
N TRP A 20 -0.79 -19.62 23.33
CA TRP A 20 -1.72 -18.50 23.19
C TRP A 20 -1.12 -17.30 22.45
N MET A 21 0.15 -16.94 22.68
CA MET A 21 0.79 -15.85 21.92
C MET A 21 1.08 -16.20 20.46
N LYS A 22 1.47 -17.45 20.15
CA LYS A 22 1.77 -17.88 18.77
C LYS A 22 0.50 -17.96 17.92
N ASN A 23 -0.63 -18.37 18.50
CA ASN A 23 -1.90 -18.47 17.77
C ASN A 23 -2.56 -17.10 17.53
N THR A 24 -2.48 -16.16 18.49
CA THR A 24 -3.01 -14.79 18.30
C THR A 24 -2.20 -13.96 17.29
N LEU A 25 -0.87 -14.08 17.27
CA LEU A 25 -0.01 -13.40 16.29
C LEU A 25 -0.18 -13.95 14.86
N TYR A 26 -0.46 -15.24 14.72
CA TYR A 26 -0.75 -15.88 13.43
C TYR A 26 -2.08 -15.39 12.86
N TRP A 27 -3.14 -15.40 13.70
CA TRP A 27 -4.45 -14.85 13.33
C TRP A 27 -4.40 -13.35 13.00
N TYR A 28 -3.63 -12.55 13.74
CA TYR A 28 -3.51 -11.10 13.46
C TYR A 28 -2.80 -10.81 12.14
N LYS A 29 -1.79 -11.63 11.77
CA LYS A 29 -1.12 -11.59 10.45
C LYS A 29 -2.02 -12.02 9.30
N GLU A 30 -2.93 -12.98 9.52
CA GLU A 30 -3.91 -13.42 8.53
C GLU A 30 -5.08 -12.43 8.38
N TYR A 31 -5.48 -11.70 9.44
CA TYR A 31 -6.61 -10.76 9.41
C TYR A 31 -6.29 -9.36 8.86
N THR A 32 -5.04 -8.91 8.91
CA THR A 32 -4.63 -7.62 8.33
C THR A 32 -3.78 -7.85 7.08
N ASN A 33 -4.47 -8.22 6.00
CA ASN A 33 -3.94 -8.43 4.67
C ASN A 33 -3.22 -7.16 4.16
N LYS A 34 -1.93 -7.04 4.46
CA LYS A 34 -1.04 -5.93 4.07
C LYS A 34 -1.22 -5.50 2.61
N TYR A 35 -1.45 -6.45 1.71
CA TYR A 35 -1.66 -6.20 0.29
C TYR A 35 -2.97 -5.45 0.00
N GLN A 36 -4.04 -5.68 0.77
CA GLN A 36 -5.29 -4.92 0.64
C GLN A 36 -5.12 -3.47 1.08
N CYS A 37 -4.32 -3.23 2.12
CA CYS A 37 -4.00 -1.88 2.60
C CYS A 37 -3.16 -1.13 1.54
N ASP A 38 -2.11 -1.75 1.02
CA ASP A 38 -1.23 -1.14 0.03
C ASP A 38 -1.98 -0.81 -1.28
N ASP A 39 -2.89 -1.69 -1.70
CA ASP A 39 -3.75 -1.43 -2.86
C ASP A 39 -4.76 -0.33 -2.64
N GLU A 40 -5.39 -0.29 -1.46
CA GLU A 40 -6.31 0.78 -1.10
C GLU A 40 -5.59 2.13 -1.12
N VAL A 41 -4.40 2.20 -0.51
CA VAL A 41 -3.56 3.39 -0.49
C VAL A 41 -3.17 3.81 -1.91
N ARG A 42 -2.73 2.87 -2.75
CA ARG A 42 -2.37 3.12 -4.15
C ARG A 42 -3.57 3.61 -4.95
N ARG A 43 -4.73 2.95 -4.82
CA ARG A 43 -5.97 3.31 -5.52
C ARG A 43 -6.43 4.71 -5.13
N ARG A 44 -6.44 5.05 -3.84
CA ARG A 44 -6.78 6.40 -3.37
C ARG A 44 -5.82 7.45 -3.90
N ARG A 45 -4.52 7.17 -3.86
CA ARG A 45 -3.48 8.05 -4.42
C ARG A 45 -3.72 8.32 -5.90
N TRP A 46 -3.92 7.27 -6.69
CA TRP A 46 -4.13 7.43 -8.14
C TRP A 46 -5.50 8.01 -8.50
N ASN A 47 -6.53 7.80 -7.69
CA ASN A 47 -7.80 8.52 -7.84
C ASN A 47 -7.61 10.03 -7.62
N TRP A 48 -6.84 10.43 -6.60
CA TRP A 48 -6.51 11.83 -6.35
C TRP A 48 -5.66 12.43 -7.47
N ILE A 49 -4.62 11.72 -7.93
CA ILE A 49 -3.79 12.15 -9.07
C ILE A 49 -4.66 12.34 -10.32
N GLY A 50 -5.57 11.40 -10.61
CA GLY A 50 -6.48 11.51 -11.75
C GLY A 50 -7.46 12.68 -11.61
N HIS A 51 -7.82 13.09 -10.40
CA HIS A 51 -8.58 14.32 -10.16
C HIS A 51 -7.76 15.57 -10.48
N VAL A 52 -6.52 15.64 -9.97
CA VAL A 52 -5.60 16.76 -10.25
C VAL A 52 -5.27 16.86 -11.74
N LEU A 53 -5.03 15.75 -12.43
CA LEU A 53 -4.70 15.73 -13.86
C LEU A 53 -5.85 16.21 -14.75
N ARG A 54 -7.09 16.07 -14.31
CA ARG A 54 -8.28 16.57 -15.01
C ARG A 54 -8.53 18.06 -14.79
N ARG A 55 -7.84 18.69 -13.83
CA ARG A 55 -7.87 20.13 -13.67
C ARG A 55 -7.00 20.82 -14.72
N GLU A 56 -7.15 22.13 -14.79
CA GLU A 56 -6.39 22.96 -15.73
C GLU A 56 -4.88 22.76 -15.56
N PRO A 57 -4.08 22.76 -16.64
CA PRO A 57 -2.62 22.65 -16.53
C PRO A 57 -1.96 23.74 -15.68
N SER A 58 -2.62 24.90 -15.57
CA SER A 58 -2.21 26.05 -14.77
C SER A 58 -2.54 25.91 -13.27
N ASP A 59 -3.32 24.90 -12.84
CA ASP A 59 -3.60 24.68 -11.43
C ASP A 59 -2.30 24.34 -10.68
N ASP A 60 -2.05 25.04 -9.57
CA ASP A 60 -0.90 24.83 -8.69
C ASP A 60 -0.67 23.36 -8.34
N CYS A 61 -1.74 22.59 -8.15
CA CYS A 61 -1.64 21.16 -7.86
C CYS A 61 -1.11 20.36 -9.07
N ALA A 62 -1.52 20.72 -10.28
CA ALA A 62 -1.05 20.07 -11.51
C ALA A 62 0.41 20.41 -11.80
N VAL A 63 0.81 21.66 -11.55
CA VAL A 63 2.20 22.11 -11.64
C VAL A 63 3.06 21.40 -10.59
N ALA A 64 2.59 21.33 -9.33
CA ALA A 64 3.29 20.67 -8.23
C ALA A 64 3.51 19.16 -8.47
N LEU A 65 2.57 18.48 -9.14
CA LEU A 65 2.77 17.08 -9.57
C LEU A 65 3.98 16.92 -10.50
N GLY A 66 4.21 17.89 -11.39
CA GLY A 66 5.35 17.91 -12.31
C GLY A 66 6.65 18.39 -11.66
N TRP A 67 6.58 19.24 -10.64
CA TRP A 67 7.72 20.03 -10.15
C TRP A 67 8.87 19.24 -9.47
N THR A 68 10.04 19.21 -10.10
CA THR A 68 11.24 18.57 -9.54
C THR A 68 11.96 19.54 -8.59
N PRO A 69 12.03 19.26 -7.28
CA PRO A 69 12.76 20.13 -6.37
C PRO A 69 14.26 20.03 -6.64
N GLU A 70 14.87 21.14 -6.97
CA GLU A 70 16.32 21.24 -7.14
C GLU A 70 17.03 21.19 -5.78
N GLY A 71 18.18 20.51 -5.74
CA GLY A 71 19.06 20.51 -4.58
C GLY A 71 19.45 19.14 -4.04
N ARG A 72 20.50 19.14 -3.19
CA ARG A 72 21.07 17.94 -2.59
C ARG A 72 20.29 17.53 -1.34
N ARG A 73 19.95 16.25 -1.22
CA ARG A 73 19.24 15.70 -0.06
C ARG A 73 20.11 15.73 1.21
N LYS A 74 19.53 16.12 2.35
CA LYS A 74 20.14 15.94 3.68
C LYS A 74 20.27 14.45 4.02
N ARG A 75 21.35 14.05 4.69
CA ARG A 75 21.53 12.69 5.23
C ARG A 75 20.42 12.39 6.25
N GLY A 76 19.91 11.15 6.25
CA GLY A 76 18.87 10.68 7.19
C GLY A 76 17.43 10.65 6.65
N ARG A 77 17.12 11.27 5.49
CA ARG A 77 15.79 11.19 4.88
C ARG A 77 15.58 9.82 4.20
N PRO A 78 14.38 9.20 4.28
CA PRO A 78 14.08 7.95 3.58
C PRO A 78 14.46 7.99 2.09
N LYS A 79 15.03 6.87 1.60
CA LYS A 79 15.59 6.74 0.24
C LYS A 79 14.52 6.87 -0.84
N THR A 80 13.30 6.40 -0.56
CA THR A 80 12.13 6.52 -1.43
C THR A 80 11.30 7.73 -1.00
N THR A 81 10.83 8.49 -1.99
CA THR A 81 9.88 9.59 -1.77
C THR A 81 8.60 9.30 -2.51
N TRP A 82 7.49 9.91 -2.07
CA TRP A 82 6.19 9.80 -2.73
C TRP A 82 6.32 10.00 -4.25
N ARG A 83 7.09 11.00 -4.70
CA ARG A 83 7.37 11.25 -6.12
C ARG A 83 8.02 10.05 -6.83
N ARG A 84 9.12 9.49 -6.29
CA ARG A 84 9.79 8.33 -6.89
C ARG A 84 8.84 7.12 -6.98
N MET A 85 8.04 6.89 -5.95
CA MET A 85 7.05 5.82 -5.97
C MET A 85 6.00 6.05 -7.06
N VAL A 86 5.46 7.27 -7.15
CA VAL A 86 4.49 7.64 -8.18
C VAL A 86 5.10 7.54 -9.58
N GLU A 87 6.35 7.96 -9.79
CA GLU A 87 7.03 7.86 -11.10
C GLU A 87 7.29 6.41 -11.52
N ILE A 88 7.72 5.54 -10.58
CA ILE A 88 7.90 4.11 -10.83
C ILE A 88 6.56 3.48 -11.22
N GLU A 89 5.51 3.73 -10.43
CA GLU A 89 4.17 3.22 -10.70
C GLU A 89 3.60 3.76 -12.02
N ARG A 90 3.81 5.05 -12.31
CA ARG A 90 3.40 5.72 -13.56
C ARG A 90 4.04 5.02 -14.76
N ASN A 91 5.35 4.80 -14.70
CA ASN A 91 6.11 4.17 -15.75
C ASN A 91 5.68 2.69 -15.90
N GLY A 92 5.46 1.97 -14.79
CA GLY A 92 4.94 0.60 -14.79
C GLY A 92 3.53 0.47 -15.37
N ALA A 93 2.70 1.51 -15.26
CA ALA A 93 1.38 1.58 -15.90
C ALA A 93 1.43 1.85 -17.42
N GLY A 94 2.61 2.03 -18.01
CA GLY A 94 2.76 2.42 -19.40
C GLY A 94 2.55 3.93 -19.65
N TRP A 95 2.46 4.75 -18.59
CA TRP A 95 2.37 6.20 -18.71
C TRP A 95 3.78 6.81 -18.63
N SER A 96 4.54 6.73 -19.72
CA SER A 96 5.93 7.21 -19.78
C SER A 96 6.12 8.70 -19.44
N ALA A 97 5.10 9.53 -19.69
CA ALA A 97 5.10 10.96 -19.37
C ALA A 97 3.79 11.42 -18.70
N TRP A 98 3.83 12.52 -17.95
CA TRP A 98 2.64 13.12 -17.31
C TRP A 98 1.56 13.54 -18.33
N ASN A 99 1.94 13.91 -19.56
CA ASN A 99 0.99 14.18 -20.64
C ASN A 99 0.24 12.93 -21.08
N ALA A 100 0.89 11.76 -21.08
CA ALA A 100 0.23 10.49 -21.37
C ALA A 100 -0.75 10.10 -20.26
N ALA A 101 -0.35 10.28 -19.00
CA ALA A 101 -1.23 10.08 -17.84
C ALA A 101 -2.43 11.04 -17.89
N ARG A 102 -2.22 12.31 -18.26
CA ARG A 102 -3.29 13.31 -18.41
C ARG A 102 -4.30 12.91 -19.49
N ARG A 103 -3.83 12.48 -20.66
CA ARG A 103 -4.72 11.95 -21.73
C ARG A 103 -5.52 10.73 -21.26
N ALA A 104 -4.89 9.81 -20.52
CA ALA A 104 -5.57 8.65 -19.96
C ALA A 104 -6.59 9.04 -18.87
N ALA A 105 -6.28 10.04 -18.04
CA ALA A 105 -7.14 10.53 -16.97
C ALA A 105 -8.39 11.27 -17.47
N SER A 106 -8.34 11.87 -18.66
CA SER A 106 -9.51 12.51 -19.28
C SER A 106 -10.67 11.53 -19.49
N ASP A 107 -10.37 10.27 -19.83
CA ASP A 107 -11.36 9.20 -19.89
C ASP A 107 -11.46 8.52 -18.51
N ARG A 108 -12.55 8.80 -17.79
CA ARG A 108 -12.78 8.24 -16.44
C ARG A 108 -12.82 6.72 -16.41
N LYS A 109 -13.38 6.07 -17.44
CA LYS A 109 -13.52 4.61 -17.48
C LYS A 109 -12.15 3.98 -17.72
N ARG A 110 -11.41 4.50 -18.70
CA ARG A 110 -10.04 4.08 -19.00
C ARG A 110 -9.10 4.33 -17.82
N TRP A 111 -9.24 5.46 -17.14
CA TRP A 111 -8.48 5.76 -15.91
C TRP A 111 -8.75 4.73 -14.82
N LYS A 112 -10.02 4.45 -14.51
CA LYS A 112 -10.39 3.47 -13.48
C LYS A 112 -9.84 2.08 -13.80
N GLN A 113 -9.91 1.65 -15.06
CA GLN A 113 -9.32 0.39 -15.52
C GLN A 113 -7.79 0.37 -15.36
N GLY A 114 -7.10 1.45 -15.74
CA GLY A 114 -5.66 1.58 -15.57
C GLY A 114 -5.22 1.54 -14.10
N VAL A 115 -5.96 2.21 -13.21
CA VAL A 115 -5.68 2.17 -11.76
C VAL A 115 -5.93 0.77 -11.17
N GLN A 116 -6.96 0.06 -11.62
CA GLN A 116 -7.20 -1.33 -11.19
C GLN A 116 -6.07 -2.26 -11.65
N ALA A 117 -5.64 -2.16 -12.90
CA ALA A 117 -4.52 -2.93 -13.44
C ALA A 117 -3.21 -2.63 -12.68
N LEU A 118 -2.94 -1.36 -12.39
CA LEU A 118 -1.78 -0.90 -11.63
C LEU A 118 -1.77 -1.40 -10.16
N CYS A 119 -2.94 -1.58 -9.54
CA CYS A 119 -2.99 -2.22 -8.22
C CYS A 119 -2.77 -3.73 -8.32
N ALA A 120 -3.26 -4.38 -9.39
CA ALA A 120 -3.09 -5.81 -9.58
C ALA A 120 -1.64 -6.21 -9.93
N SER A 121 -0.94 -5.42 -10.77
CA SER A 121 0.42 -5.74 -11.23
C SER A 121 1.45 -5.77 -10.10
N TRP A 122 1.27 -4.93 -9.07
CA TRP A 122 2.17 -4.87 -7.93
C TRP A 122 2.14 -6.13 -7.04
N ARG A 123 1.11 -6.98 -7.18
CA ARG A 123 1.06 -8.26 -6.45
C ARG A 123 2.07 -9.29 -6.96
N GLY A 124 2.58 -9.14 -8.19
CA GLY A 124 3.43 -10.12 -8.86
C GLY A 124 4.94 -9.86 -8.80
N GLU A 125 5.37 -8.73 -8.23
CA GLU A 125 6.78 -8.27 -8.27
C GLU A 125 7.51 -8.35 -6.90
N ASN A 126 6.88 -8.87 -5.84
CA ASN A 126 7.50 -9.06 -4.51
C ASN A 126 7.46 -10.50 -4.03
#